data_AF-A0A4Y2R0R0-F1
#
_entry.id   AF-A0A4Y2R0R0-F1
#
_cell.length_a   1.000
_cell.length_b   1.000
_cell.length_c   1.000
_cell.angle_alpha   90.00
_cell.angle_beta   90.00
_cell.angle_gamma   90.00
#
_symmetry.space_group_name_H-M   'P 1'
#
loop_
_entity.id
_entity.type
_entity.pdbx_description
1 polymer ?
#
loop_
_entity_poly.entity_id
_entity_poly.type
_entity_poly.pdbx_seq_one_letter_code
_entity_poly.pdbx_strand_id
1 'polypeptide(L)'
;ISNTSQFKDPKLNIIRENIFKTGYYKNFEIRNGILYKRNYDLLGRNWLLFLPKLLREHILKSFHDAPTAGHIGFAKTYAIIKGKFYWPGVYRSVRRYVSHCNDCKRRNSPQQRPAGLLQPIEPVNIPFFKNWN
;
A
#
# COMPACT_ATOMS: atom_id res chain seq x y z
N ILE A 1 -12.96 -8.42 -14.70
CA ILE A 1 -11.50 -8.70 -14.80
C ILE A 1 -11.33 -9.74 -15.88
N SER A 2 -10.71 -9.42 -17.02
CA SER A 2 -10.52 -10.40 -18.10
C SER A 2 -9.25 -11.22 -17.87
N ASN A 3 -9.27 -12.48 -18.29
CA ASN A 3 -8.13 -13.41 -18.32
C ASN A 3 -6.87 -12.72 -18.92
N THR A 4 -7.04 -12.03 -20.05
CA THR A 4 -5.99 -11.28 -20.76
C THR A 4 -5.27 -10.22 -19.92
N SER A 5 -5.90 -9.65 -18.89
CA SER A 5 -5.27 -8.63 -18.05
C SER A 5 -4.32 -9.21 -17.00
N GLN A 6 -4.59 -10.43 -16.50
CA GLN A 6 -3.70 -11.11 -15.55
C GLN A 6 -2.38 -11.47 -16.24
N PHE A 7 -2.43 -12.13 -17.40
CA PHE A 7 -1.23 -12.73 -18.01
C PHE A 7 -0.37 -11.78 -18.87
N LYS A 8 -0.52 -10.46 -18.72
CA LYS A 8 0.46 -9.49 -19.26
C LYS A 8 1.73 -9.37 -18.41
N ASP A 9 1.72 -9.89 -17.17
CA ASP A 9 2.92 -9.94 -16.32
C ASP A 9 3.77 -11.16 -16.69
N PRO A 10 5.03 -10.99 -17.15
CA PRO A 10 5.89 -12.11 -17.55
C PRO A 10 6.09 -13.16 -16.45
N LYS A 11 6.05 -12.74 -15.16
CA LYS A 11 6.17 -13.67 -14.04
C LYS A 11 4.96 -14.61 -13.91
N LEU A 12 3.81 -14.21 -14.43
CA LEU A 12 2.61 -15.04 -14.44
C LEU A 12 2.59 -16.01 -15.60
N ASN A 13 3.32 -15.75 -16.68
CA ASN A 13 3.42 -16.69 -17.80
C ASN A 13 4.06 -18.00 -17.36
N ILE A 14 5.10 -17.94 -16.52
CA ILE A 14 5.74 -19.15 -15.96
C ILE A 14 4.74 -19.93 -15.10
N ILE A 15 3.99 -19.25 -14.23
CA ILE A 15 2.97 -19.90 -13.38
C ILE A 15 1.90 -20.56 -14.24
N ARG A 16 1.40 -19.81 -15.23
CA ARG A 16 0.38 -20.24 -16.18
C ARG A 16 0.84 -21.48 -16.96
N GLU A 17 2.02 -21.42 -17.56
CA GLU A 17 2.60 -22.51 -18.35
C GLU A 17 2.82 -23.76 -17.52
N ASN A 18 3.31 -23.65 -16.29
CA ASN A 18 3.43 -24.80 -15.41
C ASN A 18 2.06 -25.42 -15.12
N ILE A 19 1.07 -24.62 -14.73
CA ILE A 19 -0.29 -25.13 -14.49
C ILE A 19 -0.85 -25.82 -15.73
N PHE A 20 -0.64 -25.28 -16.94
CA PHE A 20 -1.08 -25.92 -18.17
C PHE A 20 -0.33 -27.22 -18.48
N LYS A 21 0.97 -27.29 -18.20
CA LYS A 21 1.82 -28.45 -18.51
C LYS A 21 1.65 -29.60 -17.51
N THR A 22 1.51 -29.28 -16.22
CA THR A 22 1.56 -30.27 -15.13
C THR A 22 0.24 -30.38 -14.36
N GLY A 23 -0.73 -29.50 -14.63
CA GLY A 23 -1.95 -29.35 -13.83
C GLY A 23 -1.74 -28.67 -12.48
N TYR A 24 -0.49 -28.30 -12.13
CA TYR A 24 -0.16 -27.87 -10.78
C TYR A 24 1.02 -26.90 -10.72
N TYR A 25 0.87 -25.80 -9.97
CA TYR A 25 2.00 -24.96 -9.58
C TYR A 25 1.83 -24.42 -8.16
N LYS A 26 2.47 -25.09 -7.20
CA LYS A 26 2.45 -24.70 -5.78
C LYS A 26 1.00 -24.44 -5.30
N ASN A 27 0.79 -23.28 -4.68
CA ASN A 27 -0.45 -22.80 -4.12
C ASN A 27 -1.27 -21.97 -5.13
N PHE A 28 -1.22 -22.27 -6.43
CA PHE A 28 -1.96 -21.53 -7.46
C PHE A 28 -2.93 -22.42 -8.23
N GLU A 29 -4.03 -21.85 -8.67
CA GLU A 29 -5.08 -22.53 -9.43
C GLU A 29 -5.69 -21.58 -10.46
N ILE A 30 -6.01 -22.09 -11.66
CA ILE A 30 -6.75 -21.34 -12.67
C ILE A 30 -8.20 -21.82 -12.66
N ARG A 31 -9.14 -20.89 -12.50
CA ARG A 31 -10.58 -21.16 -12.52
C ARG A 31 -11.24 -20.29 -13.57
N ASN A 32 -11.90 -20.90 -14.55
CA ASN A 32 -12.53 -20.18 -15.66
C ASN A 32 -11.56 -19.16 -16.33
N GLY A 33 -10.29 -19.54 -16.46
CA GLY A 33 -9.24 -18.68 -17.01
C GLY A 33 -8.70 -17.58 -16.08
N ILE A 34 -9.12 -17.54 -14.81
CA ILE A 34 -8.66 -16.56 -13.83
C ILE A 34 -7.71 -17.23 -12.84
N LEU A 35 -6.55 -16.63 -12.61
CA LEU A 35 -5.56 -17.12 -11.65
C LEU A 35 -5.90 -16.73 -10.21
N TYR A 36 -5.86 -17.72 -9.32
CA TYR A 36 -6.02 -17.59 -7.88
C TYR A 36 -4.81 -18.14 -7.15
N LYS A 37 -4.58 -17.62 -5.94
CA LYS A 37 -3.60 -18.15 -4.99
C LYS A 37 -4.32 -18.70 -3.76
N ARG A 38 -3.93 -19.88 -3.30
CA ARG A 38 -4.42 -20.47 -2.07
C ARG A 38 -4.13 -19.55 -0.88
N ASN A 39 -5.14 -19.43 -0.05
CA ASN A 39 -5.15 -18.68 1.19
C ASN A 39 -5.36 -19.67 2.33
N TYR A 40 -4.70 -19.41 3.46
CA TYR A 40 -4.82 -20.23 4.67
C TYR A 40 -5.42 -19.37 5.78
N ASP A 41 -6.54 -18.71 5.46
CA ASP A 41 -7.28 -17.89 6.41
C ASP A 41 -8.23 -18.78 7.19
N LEU A 42 -8.26 -18.60 8.52
CA LEU A 42 -9.07 -19.37 9.45
C LEU A 42 -10.58 -19.16 9.21
N LEU A 43 -10.94 -18.09 8.50
CA LEU A 43 -12.31 -17.71 8.17
C LEU A 43 -12.87 -18.38 6.89
N GLY A 44 -12.18 -19.40 6.36
CA GLY A 44 -12.70 -20.24 5.26
C GLY A 44 -12.59 -19.66 3.84
N ARG A 45 -12.04 -18.43 3.68
CA ARG A 45 -11.66 -17.96 2.34
C ARG A 45 -10.39 -18.66 1.89
N ASN A 46 -10.55 -19.69 1.07
CA ASN A 46 -9.43 -20.52 0.63
C ASN A 46 -8.65 -19.96 -0.57
N TRP A 47 -9.12 -18.89 -1.23
CA TRP A 47 -8.56 -18.41 -2.49
C TRP A 47 -8.54 -16.88 -2.58
N LEU A 48 -7.38 -16.34 -2.95
CA LEU A 48 -7.15 -14.92 -3.25
C LEU A 48 -7.08 -14.73 -4.76
N LEU A 49 -7.78 -13.74 -5.27
CA LEU A 49 -7.71 -13.37 -6.68
C LEU A 49 -6.34 -12.77 -6.99
N PHE A 50 -5.63 -13.30 -7.99
CA PHE A 50 -4.41 -12.65 -8.46
C PHE A 50 -4.74 -11.32 -9.14
N LEU A 51 -4.22 -10.20 -8.68
CA LEU A 51 -4.58 -8.89 -9.23
C LEU A 51 -3.55 -8.39 -10.27
N PRO A 52 -3.98 -8.14 -11.52
CA PRO A 52 -3.15 -7.50 -12.55
C PRO A 52 -2.55 -6.18 -12.09
N LYS A 53 -1.31 -5.87 -12.51
CA LYS A 53 -0.64 -4.61 -12.16
C LYS A 53 -1.49 -3.37 -12.48
N LEU A 54 -2.14 -3.37 -13.65
CA LEU A 54 -2.99 -2.28 -14.12
C LEU A 54 -4.21 -2.01 -13.24
N LEU A 55 -4.68 -2.99 -12.47
CA LEU A 55 -5.87 -2.86 -11.62
C LEU A 55 -5.52 -2.56 -10.15
N ARG A 56 -4.25 -2.68 -9.76
CA ARG A 56 -3.82 -2.52 -8.35
C ARG A 56 -4.16 -1.14 -7.83
N GLU A 57 -3.88 -0.09 -8.60
CA GLU A 57 -4.15 1.29 -8.18
C GLU A 57 -5.65 1.56 -8.04
N HIS A 58 -6.46 1.12 -9.00
CA HIS A 58 -7.91 1.24 -8.93
C HIS A 58 -8.49 0.54 -7.69
N ILE A 59 -8.01 -0.66 -7.37
CA ILE A 59 -8.41 -1.39 -6.16
C ILE A 59 -7.97 -0.67 -4.89
N LEU A 60 -6.72 -0.21 -4.84
CA LEU A 60 -6.21 0.56 -3.71
C LEU A 60 -7.07 1.80 -3.44
N LYS A 61 -7.38 2.55 -4.51
CA LYS A 61 -8.28 3.70 -4.46
C LYS A 61 -9.68 3.34 -3.98
N SER A 62 -10.27 2.29 -4.53
CA SER A 62 -11.64 1.87 -4.19
C SER A 62 -11.79 1.48 -2.71
N PHE A 63 -10.76 0.88 -2.11
CA PHE A 63 -10.82 0.49 -0.69
C PHE A 63 -10.34 1.58 0.26
N HIS A 64 -9.36 2.39 -0.14
CA HIS A 64 -8.88 3.49 0.70
C HIS A 64 -9.82 4.69 0.64
N ASP A 65 -10.06 5.23 -0.56
CA ASP A 65 -10.75 6.49 -0.82
C ASP A 65 -12.29 6.38 -0.76
N ALA A 66 -12.83 5.23 -0.36
CA ALA A 66 -14.27 5.02 -0.29
C ALA A 66 -14.94 6.14 0.54
N PRO A 67 -15.93 6.89 -0.02
CA PRO A 67 -16.51 8.07 0.63
C PRO A 67 -17.10 7.77 2.01
N THR A 68 -17.68 6.60 2.17
CA THR A 68 -18.29 6.11 3.42
C THR A 68 -17.28 5.62 4.45
N ALA A 69 -16.00 5.46 4.08
CA ALA A 69 -14.96 4.88 4.93
C ALA A 69 -13.95 5.92 5.46
N GLY A 70 -14.04 7.19 5.04
CA GLY A 70 -13.27 8.30 5.60
C GLY A 70 -11.77 8.26 5.33
N HIS A 71 -11.32 7.63 4.24
CA HIS A 71 -9.92 7.22 4.02
C HIS A 71 -9.40 6.29 5.11
N ILE A 72 -9.86 5.04 5.08
CA ILE A 72 -9.46 4.06 6.08
C ILE A 72 -7.94 3.95 6.18
N GLY A 73 -7.43 3.98 7.42
CA GLY A 73 -6.00 3.89 7.69
C GLY A 73 -5.35 2.63 7.12
N PHE A 74 -4.02 2.62 7.10
CA PHE A 74 -3.22 1.54 6.53
C PHE A 74 -3.64 0.14 6.99
N ALA A 75 -3.80 -0.06 8.30
CA ALA A 75 -4.09 -1.37 8.88
C ALA A 75 -5.41 -1.97 8.33
N LYS A 76 -6.47 -1.17 8.30
CA LYS A 76 -7.79 -1.57 7.77
C LYS A 76 -7.72 -1.85 6.26
N THR A 77 -7.11 -0.93 5.51
CA THR A 77 -6.93 -1.08 4.05
C THR A 77 -6.18 -2.38 3.72
N TYR A 78 -5.09 -2.64 4.44
CA TYR A 78 -4.28 -3.85 4.25
C TYR A 78 -5.05 -5.12 4.61
N ALA A 79 -5.79 -5.12 5.72
CA ALA A 79 -6.57 -6.28 6.13
C ALA A 79 -7.63 -6.67 5.07
N ILE A 80 -8.34 -5.69 4.51
CA ILE A 80 -9.35 -5.94 3.47
C ILE A 80 -8.68 -6.48 2.20
N ILE A 81 -7.60 -5.83 1.75
CA ILE A 81 -6.93 -6.20 0.51
C ILE A 81 -6.27 -7.58 0.62
N LYS A 82 -5.55 -7.86 1.71
CA LYS A 82 -4.86 -9.16 1.90
C LYS A 82 -5.85 -10.32 1.95
N GLY A 83 -7.08 -10.08 2.40
CA GLY A 83 -8.13 -11.10 2.52
C GLY A 83 -8.95 -11.35 1.25
N LYS A 84 -8.68 -10.61 0.17
CA LYS A 84 -9.42 -10.73 -1.11
C LYS A 84 -8.50 -10.91 -2.32
N PHE A 85 -7.32 -10.30 -2.30
CA PHE A 85 -6.44 -10.21 -3.46
C PHE A 85 -5.02 -10.65 -3.13
N TYR A 86 -4.30 -11.06 -4.17
CA TYR A 86 -2.88 -11.36 -4.10
C TYR A 86 -2.11 -10.72 -5.25
N TRP A 87 -0.95 -10.17 -4.93
CA TRP A 87 0.15 -9.92 -5.85
C TRP A 87 1.45 -9.87 -5.06
N PRO A 88 2.62 -10.07 -5.68
CA PRO A 88 3.89 -9.88 -4.99
C PRO A 88 4.00 -8.45 -4.44
N GLY A 89 4.15 -8.32 -3.11
CA GLY A 89 4.34 -7.03 -2.46
C GLY A 89 3.08 -6.28 -2.05
N VAL A 90 1.93 -6.97 -1.80
CA VAL A 90 0.68 -6.36 -1.30
C VAL A 90 0.94 -5.35 -0.18
N TYR A 91 1.65 -5.75 0.88
CA TYR A 91 1.96 -4.88 2.02
C TYR A 91 2.64 -3.57 1.59
N ARG A 92 3.71 -3.66 0.77
CA ARG A 92 4.46 -2.50 0.30
C ARG A 92 3.62 -1.60 -0.61
N SER A 93 2.80 -2.19 -1.47
CA SER A 93 1.87 -1.44 -2.34
C SER A 93 0.85 -0.65 -1.52
N VAL A 94 0.20 -1.31 -0.53
CA VAL A 94 -0.79 -0.66 0.32
C VAL A 94 -0.16 0.44 1.17
N ARG A 95 0.99 0.15 1.80
CA ARG A 95 1.71 1.12 2.64
C ARG A 95 2.10 2.36 1.85
N ARG A 96 2.65 2.16 0.64
CA ARG A 96 3.01 3.26 -0.26
C ARG A 96 1.79 4.08 -0.65
N TYR A 97 0.70 3.44 -1.06
CA TYR A 97 -0.50 4.15 -1.48
C TYR A 97 -1.05 5.05 -0.37
N VAL A 98 -1.27 4.47 0.81
CA VAL A 98 -1.82 5.20 1.97
C VAL A 98 -0.88 6.31 2.44
N SER A 99 0.45 6.08 2.44
CA SER A 99 1.42 7.11 2.86
C SER A 99 1.52 8.29 1.89
N HIS A 100 1.07 8.15 0.64
CA HIS A 100 1.07 9.20 -0.36
C HIS A 100 -0.30 9.88 -0.51
N CYS A 101 -1.32 9.45 0.24
CA CYS A 101 -2.64 10.07 0.23
C CYS A 101 -2.60 11.49 0.85
N ASN A 102 -2.91 12.50 0.03
CA ASN A 102 -2.88 13.90 0.46
C ASN A 102 -3.92 14.21 1.54
N ASP A 103 -5.13 13.63 1.46
CA ASP A 103 -6.17 13.84 2.46
C ASP A 103 -5.83 13.21 3.82
N CYS A 104 -5.11 12.10 3.82
CA CYS A 104 -4.57 11.51 5.05
C CYS A 104 -3.41 12.32 5.62
N LYS A 105 -2.52 12.85 4.76
CA LYS A 105 -1.42 13.72 5.20
C LYS A 105 -1.95 15.00 5.85
N ARG A 106 -2.94 15.66 5.22
CA ARG A 106 -3.55 16.89 5.73
C ARG A 106 -4.23 16.69 7.09
N ARG A 107 -4.89 15.56 7.30
CA ARG A 107 -5.55 15.24 8.58
C ARG A 107 -4.60 14.78 9.67
N ASN A 108 -3.54 14.06 9.32
CA ASN A 108 -2.53 13.59 10.26
C ASN A 108 -1.32 14.52 10.32
N SER A 109 -1.51 15.83 10.06
CA SER A 109 -0.45 16.81 10.32
C SER A 109 0.07 16.58 11.73
N PRO A 110 1.39 16.35 11.92
CA PRO A 110 1.92 16.10 13.24
C PRO A 110 1.48 17.24 14.15
N GLN A 111 0.91 16.89 15.30
CA GLN A 111 0.71 17.85 16.37
C GLN A 111 2.10 18.44 16.63
N GLN A 112 2.36 19.65 16.15
CA GLN A 112 3.54 20.38 16.57
C GLN A 112 3.41 20.43 18.09
N ARG A 113 4.46 20.00 18.80
CA ARG A 113 4.54 20.35 20.21
C ARG A 113 4.35 21.87 20.26
N PRO A 114 3.55 22.41 21.20
CA PRO A 114 3.46 23.85 21.33
C PRO A 114 4.88 24.40 21.32
N ALA A 115 5.11 25.46 20.52
CA ALA A 115 6.41 26.10 20.50
C ALA A 115 6.83 26.31 21.95
N GLY A 116 8.03 25.83 22.32
CA GLY A 116 8.55 26.07 23.66
C GLY A 116 8.59 27.58 23.94
N LEU A 117 8.78 27.96 25.20
CA LEU A 117 8.99 29.36 25.53
C LEU A 117 10.13 29.92 24.66
N LEU A 118 9.87 31.06 24.01
CA LEU A 118 10.90 31.78 23.25
C LEU A 118 12.07 32.05 24.21
N GLN A 119 13.27 31.60 23.87
CA GLN A 119 14.46 31.97 24.62
C GLN A 119 14.86 33.39 24.23
N PRO A 120 14.89 34.35 25.18
CA PRO A 120 15.37 35.69 24.90
C PRO A 120 16.81 35.63 24.43
N ILE A 121 17.13 36.39 23.39
CA ILE A 121 18.52 36.66 23.03
C ILE A 121 19.04 37.63 24.09
N GLU A 122 20.14 37.29 24.76
CA GLU A 122 20.76 38.23 25.68
C GLU A 122 21.18 39.50 24.91
N PRO A 123 20.74 40.69 25.34
CA PRO A 123 21.17 41.92 24.70
C PRO A 123 22.68 42.03 24.84
N VAL A 124 23.35 42.28 23.72
CA VAL A 124 24.78 42.61 23.75
C VAL A 124 24.91 43.91 24.54
N ASN A 125 25.46 43.85 25.74
CA ASN A 125 25.66 45.00 26.63
C ASN A 125 26.74 45.99 26.14
N ILE A 126 27.26 45.79 24.93
CA ILE A 126 28.40 46.54 24.40
C ILE A 126 28.10 46.96 22.96
N PRO A 127 27.96 48.27 22.67
CA PRO A 127 27.86 48.75 21.31
C PRO A 127 29.18 48.51 20.57
N PHE A 128 29.10 47.85 19.39
CA PHE A 128 30.17 47.72 18.40
C PHE A 128 31.50 47.14 18.93
N PHE A 129 31.64 45.82 18.89
CA PHE A 129 32.94 45.14 19.03
C PHE A 129 33.96 45.75 18.05
N LYS A 130 34.87 46.59 18.55
CA LYS A 130 36.07 47.03 17.83
C LYS A 130 37.22 46.11 18.21
N ASN A 131 37.40 45.02 17.46
CA ASN A 131 38.65 44.28 17.48
C ASN A 131 39.62 45.00 16.52
N TRP A 132 40.45 45.88 17.07
CA TRP A 132 41.72 46.26 16.45
C TRP A 132 42.84 45.90 17.43
N ASN A 133 43.55 44.82 17.12
CA ASN A 133 44.97 44.60 17.41
C ASN A 133 45.50 43.61 16.38
#